data_AF-A0A536SZQ9-F1
#
_entry.id   AF-A0A536SZQ9-F1
#
_cell.length_a   1.000
_cell.length_b   1.000
_cell.length_c   1.000
_cell.angle_alpha   90.00
_cell.angle_beta   90.00
_cell.angle_gamma   90.00
#
_symmetry.space_group_name_H-M   'P 1'
#
loop_
_entity.id
_entity.type
_entity.pdbx_description
1 polymer ?
#
loop_
_entity_poly.entity_id
_entity_poly.type
_entity_poly.pdbx_seq_one_letter_code
_entity_poly.pdbx_strand_id
1 'polypeptide(L)'
;MRGGVAFDARLVGIHSGGAWLAERLAEMLPGEHPLGSIDVSFYRDDYAQKGLRAKLAATTLPFQVAGSRIVLVDDVLYTGRSVRAAINELFDYGRPQSIELAVLIDRGGRELPIEAKYVGARLAVARDLSIVLQRHLDGSLELSIEPAGNAAGA
;
A
#
# COMPACT_ATOMS: atom_id res chain seq x y z
N MET A 1 -5.51 16.47 16.75
CA MET A 1 -5.52 15.20 17.52
C MET A 1 -4.59 14.24 16.82
N ARG A 2 -3.55 13.70 17.48
CA ARG A 2 -2.78 12.59 16.90
C ARG A 2 -3.72 11.40 16.82
N GLY A 3 -4.06 10.95 15.62
CA GLY A 3 -4.93 9.78 15.44
C GLY A 3 -4.26 8.56 16.05
N GLY A 4 -4.98 7.83 16.91
CA GLY A 4 -4.57 6.51 17.36
C GLY A 4 -5.07 5.45 16.38
N VAL A 5 -4.28 4.39 16.20
CA VAL A 5 -4.74 3.15 15.56
C VAL A 5 -5.52 2.35 16.62
N ALA A 6 -6.69 1.84 16.27
CA ALA A 6 -7.46 0.99 17.18
C ALA A 6 -6.70 -0.34 17.42
N PHE A 7 -6.67 -0.82 18.67
CA PHE A 7 -5.94 -2.04 19.07
C PHE A 7 -6.38 -3.32 18.34
N ASP A 8 -7.56 -3.32 17.71
CA ASP A 8 -8.15 -4.43 16.96
C ASP A 8 -8.17 -4.19 15.44
N ALA A 9 -7.49 -3.13 14.97
CA ALA A 9 -7.46 -2.80 13.56
C ALA A 9 -6.72 -3.89 12.75
N ARG A 10 -7.30 -4.25 11.61
CA ARG A 10 -6.66 -5.16 10.64
C ARG A 10 -5.72 -4.34 9.75
N LEU A 11 -4.47 -4.76 9.64
CA LEU A 11 -3.49 -4.08 8.78
C LEU A 11 -3.44 -4.80 7.44
N VAL A 12 -3.72 -4.06 6.37
CA VAL A 12 -3.81 -4.61 5.02
C VAL A 12 -2.78 -3.93 4.14
N GLY A 13 -1.71 -4.64 3.82
CA GLY A 13 -0.65 -4.13 2.96
C GLY A 13 -1.03 -4.16 1.48
N ILE A 14 -0.82 -3.05 0.78
CA ILE A 14 -0.88 -3.02 -0.68
C ILE A 14 0.46 -3.57 -1.21
N HIS A 15 0.40 -4.63 -2.00
CA HIS A 15 1.60 -5.34 -2.43
C HIS A 15 2.48 -4.47 -3.36
N SER A 16 3.82 -4.51 -3.25
CA SER A 16 4.63 -5.30 -2.31
C SER A 16 5.00 -4.57 -1.03
N GLY A 17 5.56 -3.35 -1.12
CA GLY A 17 6.18 -2.65 0.01
C GLY A 17 5.23 -2.41 1.18
N GLY A 18 3.95 -2.14 0.91
CA GLY A 18 2.92 -1.98 1.92
C GLY A 18 2.72 -3.23 2.81
N ALA A 19 2.89 -4.43 2.26
CA ALA A 19 2.81 -5.69 3.03
C ALA A 19 3.95 -5.84 4.04
N TRP A 20 5.19 -5.53 3.63
CA TRP A 20 6.34 -5.56 4.53
C TRP A 20 6.22 -4.52 5.65
N LEU A 21 5.64 -3.36 5.34
CA LEU A 21 5.36 -2.33 6.33
C LEU A 21 4.24 -2.74 7.29
N ALA A 22 3.19 -3.40 6.80
CA ALA A 22 2.12 -3.92 7.65
C ALA A 22 2.64 -4.95 8.66
N GLU A 23 3.50 -5.89 8.23
CA GLU A 23 4.20 -6.85 9.11
C GLU A 23 4.94 -6.11 10.23
N ARG A 24 5.80 -5.15 9.87
CA ARG A 24 6.61 -4.40 10.82
C ARG A 24 5.76 -3.55 11.78
N LEU A 25 4.67 -2.97 11.29
CA LEU A 25 3.74 -2.20 12.13
C LEU A 25 3.00 -3.09 13.12
N ALA A 26 2.58 -4.30 12.76
CA ALA A 26 1.92 -5.22 13.67
C ALA A 26 2.83 -5.64 14.85
N GLU A 27 4.15 -5.73 14.63
CA GLU A 27 5.12 -6.00 15.69
C GLU A 27 5.36 -4.80 16.62
N MET A 28 5.24 -3.57 16.08
CA MET A 28 5.55 -2.33 16.80
C MET A 28 4.34 -1.75 17.56
N LEU A 29 3.13 -1.97 17.04
CA LEU A 29 1.91 -1.44 17.61
C LEU A 29 1.38 -2.35 18.72
N PRO A 30 0.86 -1.79 19.82
CA PRO A 30 0.22 -2.59 20.84
C PRO A 30 -1.14 -3.11 20.34
N GLY A 31 -1.48 -4.35 20.70
CA GLY A 31 -2.75 -4.98 20.32
C GLY A 31 -2.54 -6.22 19.47
N GLU A 32 -3.64 -6.75 18.95
CA GLU A 32 -3.62 -7.84 17.99
C GLU A 32 -4.09 -7.31 16.63
N HIS A 33 -3.17 -7.31 15.68
CA HIS A 33 -3.38 -6.72 14.36
C HIS A 33 -3.33 -7.82 13.28
N PRO A 34 -4.47 -8.46 12.96
CA PRO A 34 -4.50 -9.42 11.86
C PRO A 34 -3.99 -8.81 10.56
N LEU A 35 -3.04 -9.51 9.93
CA LEU A 35 -2.41 -9.08 8.69
C LEU A 35 -3.18 -9.61 7.49
N GLY A 36 -3.30 -8.77 6.46
CA GLY A 36 -3.76 -9.15 5.13
C GLY A 36 -2.96 -8.42 4.06
N SER A 37 -3.13 -8.81 2.81
CA SER A 37 -2.49 -8.19 1.67
C SER A 37 -3.42 -8.14 0.46
N ILE A 38 -3.30 -7.06 -0.33
CA ILE A 38 -4.05 -6.87 -1.58
C ILE A 38 -3.04 -6.63 -2.71
N ASP A 39 -3.18 -7.36 -3.82
CA ASP A 39 -2.36 -7.16 -5.02
C ASP A 39 -3.13 -6.39 -6.11
N VAL A 40 -2.88 -5.08 -6.17
CA VAL A 40 -3.51 -4.19 -7.16
C VAL A 40 -2.73 -4.09 -8.48
N SER A 41 -1.74 -4.95 -8.72
CA SER A 41 -0.89 -4.93 -9.93
C SER A 41 -1.70 -5.06 -11.23
N PHE A 42 -2.93 -5.57 -11.16
CA PHE A 42 -3.85 -5.70 -12.28
C PHE A 42 -4.44 -4.36 -12.78
N TYR A 43 -4.52 -3.32 -11.91
CA TYR A 43 -5.14 -2.02 -12.24
C TYR A 43 -4.17 -1.02 -12.88
N ARG A 44 -2.99 -1.46 -13.32
CA ARG A 44 -2.15 -0.61 -14.17
C ARG A 44 -2.83 -0.49 -15.53
N ASP A 45 -3.07 0.76 -15.95
CA ASP A 45 -3.61 1.14 -17.27
C ASP A 45 -2.73 0.64 -18.45
N ASP A 46 -1.63 -0.09 -18.18
CA ASP A 46 -0.69 -0.67 -19.15
C ASP A 46 -1.06 -2.08 -19.64
N TYR A 47 -2.29 -2.55 -19.40
CA TYR A 47 -2.75 -3.89 -19.80
C TYR A 47 -2.69 -4.14 -21.33
N ALA A 48 -2.31 -3.15 -22.12
CA ALA A 48 -2.13 -3.28 -23.57
C ALA A 48 -0.75 -3.82 -24.01
N GLN A 49 0.29 -3.89 -23.17
CA GLN A 49 1.67 -4.14 -23.69
C GLN A 49 2.49 -5.29 -23.12
N LYS A 50 2.12 -5.98 -22.04
CA LYS A 50 2.97 -7.07 -21.52
C LYS A 50 2.18 -8.34 -21.28
N GLY A 51 2.48 -9.34 -22.10
CA GLY A 51 1.81 -10.63 -22.16
C GLY A 51 1.71 -11.37 -20.82
N LEU A 52 0.71 -12.24 -20.76
CA LEU A 52 0.43 -13.21 -19.72
C LEU A 52 1.72 -13.81 -19.12
N ARG A 53 2.08 -13.40 -17.88
CA ARG A 53 2.76 -14.18 -16.81
C ARG A 53 3.49 -13.29 -15.78
N ALA A 54 2.84 -12.24 -15.27
CA ALA A 54 3.14 -11.84 -13.90
C ALA A 54 2.48 -12.89 -12.99
N LYS A 55 3.24 -13.58 -12.15
CA LYS A 55 2.67 -14.40 -11.08
C LYS A 55 1.79 -13.47 -10.23
N LEU A 56 0.48 -13.56 -10.39
CA LEU A 56 -0.49 -12.85 -9.55
C LEU A 56 -0.19 -13.24 -8.11
N ALA A 57 0.21 -12.30 -7.25
CA ALA A 57 0.16 -12.56 -5.82
C ALA A 57 -1.32 -12.53 -5.44
N ALA A 58 -1.81 -13.59 -4.82
CA ALA A 58 -3.22 -13.65 -4.47
C ALA A 58 -3.50 -12.71 -3.29
N THR A 59 -4.51 -11.85 -3.43
CA THR A 59 -5.08 -11.11 -2.30
C THR A 59 -5.45 -12.08 -1.20
N THR A 60 -4.93 -11.83 0.01
CA THR A 60 -5.03 -12.71 1.16
C THR A 60 -5.55 -11.91 2.35
N LEU A 61 -6.81 -12.16 2.71
CA LEU A 61 -7.49 -11.52 3.83
C LEU A 61 -7.98 -12.61 4.80
N PRO A 62 -7.12 -13.12 5.71
CA PRO A 62 -7.42 -14.26 6.58
C PRO A 62 -8.32 -13.90 7.78
N PHE A 63 -9.17 -12.89 7.61
CA PHE A 63 -10.07 -12.36 8.63
C PHE A 63 -11.36 -11.84 7.97
N GLN A 64 -12.41 -11.64 8.77
CA GLN A 64 -13.66 -11.09 8.29
C GLN A 64 -13.52 -9.62 7.92
N VAL A 65 -13.82 -9.22 6.67
CA VAL A 65 -13.79 -7.81 6.24
C VAL A 65 -15.04 -7.04 6.70
N ALA A 66 -16.20 -7.69 6.74
CA ALA A 66 -17.44 -7.03 7.18
C ALA A 66 -17.35 -6.54 8.63
N GLY A 67 -17.63 -5.25 8.86
CA GLY A 67 -17.58 -4.61 10.18
C GLY A 67 -16.17 -4.28 10.70
N SER A 68 -15.12 -4.50 9.90
CA SER A 68 -13.73 -4.20 10.29
C SER A 68 -13.41 -2.73 10.49
N ARG A 69 -12.46 -2.44 11.38
CA ARG A 69 -11.55 -1.29 11.17
C ARG A 69 -10.34 -1.77 10.39
N ILE A 70 -10.12 -1.21 9.21
CA ILE A 70 -8.98 -1.56 8.34
C ILE A 70 -8.06 -0.36 8.24
N VAL A 71 -6.75 -0.62 8.38
CA VAL A 71 -5.70 0.32 7.98
C VAL A 71 -5.05 -0.26 6.74
N LEU A 72 -5.29 0.36 5.59
CA LEU A 72 -4.52 0.10 4.38
C LEU A 72 -3.11 0.66 4.59
N VAL A 73 -2.10 -0.12 4.26
CA VAL A 73 -0.69 0.24 4.40
C VAL A 73 -0.05 0.23 3.02
N ASP A 74 0.54 1.35 2.63
CA ASP A 74 1.28 1.50 1.37
C ASP A 74 2.68 2.06 1.64
N ASP A 75 3.64 1.78 0.77
CA ASP A 75 4.99 2.35 0.92
C ASP A 75 5.04 3.81 0.48
N VAL A 76 4.51 4.12 -0.70
CA VAL A 76 4.58 5.45 -1.31
C VAL A 76 3.23 5.88 -1.86
N LEU A 77 2.63 6.89 -1.24
CA LEU A 77 1.43 7.51 -1.77
C LEU A 77 1.75 8.59 -2.81
N TYR A 78 1.42 8.27 -4.07
CA TYR A 78 1.59 9.17 -5.23
C TYR A 78 0.25 9.69 -5.78
N THR A 79 -0.25 9.12 -6.89
CA THR A 79 -1.50 9.60 -7.55
C THR A 79 -2.78 9.20 -6.79
N GLY A 80 -2.70 8.17 -5.95
CA GLY A 80 -3.82 7.57 -5.22
C GLY A 80 -4.50 6.38 -5.93
N ARG A 81 -4.11 6.05 -7.18
CA ARG A 81 -4.78 5.00 -7.98
C ARG A 81 -4.65 3.60 -7.35
N SER A 82 -3.48 3.25 -6.82
CA SER A 82 -3.26 1.97 -6.11
C SER A 82 -4.17 1.82 -4.90
N VAL A 83 -4.27 2.87 -4.07
CA VAL A 83 -5.17 2.90 -2.91
C VAL A 83 -6.63 2.77 -3.33
N ARG A 84 -7.07 3.49 -4.37
CA ARG A 84 -8.43 3.36 -4.90
C ARG A 84 -8.74 1.92 -5.35
N ALA A 85 -7.81 1.28 -6.05
CA ALA A 85 -7.95 -0.12 -6.47
C ALA A 85 -8.03 -1.05 -5.25
N ALA A 86 -7.20 -0.84 -4.23
CA ALA A 86 -7.20 -1.65 -3.02
C ALA A 86 -8.51 -1.48 -2.23
N ILE A 87 -9.07 -0.26 -2.17
CA ILE A 87 -10.39 -0.02 -1.58
C ILE A 87 -11.45 -0.81 -2.36
N ASN A 88 -11.48 -0.73 -3.70
CA ASN A 88 -12.46 -1.47 -4.49
C ASN A 88 -12.39 -2.97 -4.23
N GLU A 89 -11.19 -3.54 -4.30
CA GLU A 89 -10.99 -4.96 -4.08
C GLU A 89 -11.38 -5.38 -2.65
N LEU A 90 -11.05 -4.58 -1.65
CA LEU A 90 -11.48 -4.82 -0.28
C LEU A 90 -13.02 -4.91 -0.14
N PHE A 91 -13.75 -4.11 -0.93
CA PHE A 91 -15.21 -4.15 -0.96
C PHE A 91 -15.78 -5.41 -1.65
N ASP A 92 -14.97 -6.17 -2.39
CA ASP A 92 -15.39 -7.49 -2.92
C ASP A 92 -15.44 -8.56 -1.81
N TYR A 93 -14.70 -8.35 -0.71
CA TYR A 93 -14.65 -9.26 0.44
C TYR A 93 -15.59 -8.88 1.59
N GLY A 94 -16.18 -7.68 1.56
CA GLY A 94 -17.15 -7.25 2.57
C GLY A 94 -17.33 -5.74 2.68
N ARG A 95 -17.96 -5.30 3.77
CA ARG A 95 -18.17 -3.87 4.07
C ARG A 95 -17.48 -3.53 5.40
N PRO A 96 -16.28 -2.94 5.40
CA PRO A 96 -15.62 -2.55 6.64
C PRO A 96 -16.40 -1.44 7.35
N GLN A 97 -16.27 -1.36 8.67
CA GLN A 97 -16.74 -0.23 9.49
C GLN A 97 -15.99 1.06 9.14
N SER A 98 -14.68 0.97 8.93
CA SER A 98 -13.84 2.11 8.54
C SER A 98 -12.61 1.64 7.75
N ILE A 99 -12.13 2.50 6.86
CA ILE A 99 -10.85 2.34 6.17
C ILE A 99 -10.02 3.58 6.46
N GLU A 100 -8.83 3.38 7.00
CA GLU A 100 -7.80 4.40 7.17
C GLU A 100 -6.60 4.06 6.29
N LEU A 101 -5.77 5.04 5.98
CA LEU A 101 -4.57 4.85 5.16
C LEU A 101 -3.32 5.28 5.94
N ALA A 102 -2.35 4.38 6.01
CA ALA A 102 -1.01 4.60 6.53
C ALA A 102 0.00 4.47 5.39
N VAL A 103 0.89 5.44 5.26
CA VAL A 103 1.92 5.44 4.21
C VAL A 103 3.28 5.75 4.82
N LEU A 104 4.34 5.10 4.33
CA LEU A 104 5.70 5.44 4.76
C LEU A 104 6.08 6.82 4.19
N ILE A 105 5.92 7.01 2.88
CA ILE A 105 6.20 8.28 2.21
C ILE A 105 4.95 8.80 1.50
N ASP A 106 4.65 10.08 1.71
CA ASP A 106 3.76 10.85 0.85
C ASP A 106 4.58 11.76 -0.06
N ARG A 107 4.53 11.50 -1.37
CA ARG A 107 5.29 12.26 -2.37
C ARG A 107 4.50 13.38 -3.06
N GLY A 108 3.25 13.62 -2.64
CA GLY A 108 2.33 14.54 -3.31
C GLY A 108 1.87 14.02 -4.68
N GLY A 109 1.47 14.92 -5.58
CA GLY A 109 1.09 14.57 -6.96
C GLY A 109 -0.24 13.84 -7.11
N ARG A 110 -1.19 14.09 -6.21
CA ARG A 110 -2.52 13.45 -6.23
C ARG A 110 -3.28 13.71 -7.52
N GLU A 111 -3.92 12.65 -8.02
CA GLU A 111 -4.90 12.70 -9.11
C GLU A 111 -6.29 12.28 -8.62
N LEU A 112 -6.35 11.67 -7.44
CA LEU A 112 -7.57 11.31 -6.73
C LEU A 112 -7.60 11.99 -5.36
N PRO A 113 -8.78 12.29 -4.80
CA PRO A 113 -8.93 12.92 -3.49
C PRO A 113 -8.68 11.91 -2.36
N ILE A 114 -7.48 11.31 -2.35
CA ILE A 114 -7.04 10.30 -1.38
C ILE A 114 -5.91 10.88 -0.55
N GLU A 115 -6.11 10.89 0.76
CA GLU A 115 -5.11 11.33 1.73
C GLU A 115 -4.86 10.24 2.77
N ALA A 116 -3.60 10.15 3.22
CA ALA A 116 -3.22 9.24 4.28
C ALA A 116 -3.44 9.91 5.64
N LYS A 117 -4.04 9.15 6.56
CA LYS A 117 -4.20 9.55 7.95
C LYS A 117 -2.86 9.49 8.70
N TYR A 118 -2.03 8.50 8.38
CA TYR A 118 -0.70 8.32 8.95
C TYR A 118 0.34 8.43 7.85
N VAL A 119 1.32 9.32 8.05
CA VAL A 119 2.38 9.58 7.08
C VAL A 119 3.71 9.55 7.83
N GLY A 120 4.62 8.66 7.42
CA GLY A 120 5.97 8.60 7.98
C GLY A 120 6.76 9.87 7.65
N ALA A 121 6.88 10.20 6.36
CA ALA A 121 7.48 11.45 5.90
C ALA A 121 6.78 11.99 4.64
N ARG A 122 6.89 13.31 4.45
CA ARG A 122 6.47 13.99 3.22
C ARG A 122 7.72 14.41 2.45
N LEU A 123 7.82 14.01 1.19
CA LEU A 123 8.97 14.32 0.35
C LEU A 123 8.53 14.78 -1.04
N ALA A 124 8.87 16.00 -1.43
CA ALA A 124 8.65 16.45 -2.80
C ALA A 124 9.69 15.77 -3.72
N VAL A 125 9.23 14.94 -4.66
CA VAL A 125 10.08 14.21 -5.61
C VAL A 125 9.64 14.53 -7.03
N ALA A 126 10.59 14.90 -7.88
CA ALA A 126 10.35 15.21 -9.29
C ALA A 126 9.65 14.03 -10.01
N ARG A 127 8.86 14.34 -11.04
CA ARG A 127 7.99 13.34 -11.71
C ARG A 127 8.77 12.24 -12.42
N ASP A 128 9.98 12.55 -12.84
CA ASP A 128 10.95 11.66 -13.48
C ASP A 128 11.76 10.83 -12.47
N LEU A 129 11.44 10.92 -11.18
CA LEU A 129 12.02 10.12 -10.11
C LEU A 129 10.95 9.27 -9.41
N SER A 130 11.36 8.10 -8.95
CA SER A 130 10.58 7.13 -8.19
C SER A 130 11.22 6.91 -6.83
N ILE A 131 10.39 6.77 -5.80
CA ILE A 131 10.83 6.30 -4.48
C ILE A 131 10.58 4.79 -4.47
N VAL A 132 11.61 4.01 -4.13
CA VAL A 132 11.54 2.55 -4.13
C VAL A 132 11.86 2.04 -2.74
N LEU A 133 10.99 1.19 -2.21
CA LEU A 133 11.25 0.44 -0.98
C LEU A 133 11.77 -0.95 -1.36
N GLN A 134 12.96 -1.29 -0.88
CA GLN A 134 13.56 -2.62 -1.05
C GLN A 134 13.61 -3.33 0.30
N ARG A 135 13.41 -4.66 0.27
CA ARG A 135 13.61 -5.54 1.43
C ARG A 135 14.82 -6.43 1.18
N HIS A 136 15.80 -6.33 2.05
CA HIS A 136 17.01 -7.15 2.02
C HIS A 136 16.74 -8.54 2.61
N LEU A 137 17.64 -9.49 2.36
CA LEU A 137 17.53 -10.87 2.84
C LEU A 137 17.53 -10.98 4.37
N ASP A 138 18.14 -10.02 5.06
CA ASP A 138 18.14 -9.91 6.52
C ASP A 138 16.86 -9.28 7.09
N GLY A 139 15.90 -8.93 6.24
CA GLY A 139 14.63 -8.29 6.61
C GLY A 139 14.73 -6.78 6.82
N SER A 140 15.91 -6.17 6.66
CA SER A 140 16.04 -4.71 6.67
C SER A 140 15.36 -4.09 5.45
N LEU A 141 14.82 -2.88 5.64
CA LEU A 141 14.15 -2.12 4.60
C LEU A 141 14.98 -0.91 4.22
N GLU A 142 15.19 -0.70 2.92
CA GLU A 142 15.93 0.43 2.37
C GLU A 142 15.03 1.26 1.45
N LEU A 143 15.06 2.57 1.64
CA LEU A 143 14.40 3.54 0.76
C LEU A 143 15.45 4.18 -0.16
N SER A 144 15.25 4.07 -1.46
CA SER A 144 16.07 4.72 -2.49
C SER A 144 15.22 5.65 -3.35
N ILE A 145 15.90 6.57 -4.05
CA ILE A 145 15.30 7.35 -5.14
C ILE A 145 16.01 6.94 -6.42
N GLU A 146 15.23 6.54 -7.42
CA GLU A 146 15.71 6.06 -8.71
C GLU A 146 15.06 6.87 -9.84
N PRO A 147 15.67 6.99 -11.02
CA PRO A 147 14.98 7.46 -12.20
C PRO A 147 13.70 6.66 -12.42
N ALA A 148 12.57 7.33 -12.63
CA ALA A 148 11.33 6.67 -13.01
C ALA A 148 11.60 5.91 -14.31
N GLY A 149 11.56 4.56 -14.24
CA GLY A 149 11.92 3.70 -15.36
C GLY A 149 11.23 4.14 -16.63
N ASN A 150 12.02 4.41 -17.67
CA ASN A 150 11.55 4.90 -18.96
C ASN A 150 10.54 3.88 -19.53
N ALA A 151 9.27 4.27 -19.67
CA ALA A 151 8.33 3.56 -20.54
C ALA A 151 8.66 3.89 -22.01
N ALA A 152 9.89 3.58 -22.44
CA ALA A 152 10.33 3.67 -23.83
C ALA A 152 11.65 2.89 -24.01
N GLY A 153 11.55 1.75 -24.70
CA GLY A 153 12.60 1.24 -25.60
C GLY A 153 13.74 0.40 -25.01
N ALA A 154 13.55 -0.91 -25.01
CA ALA A 154 14.53 -1.90 -25.51
C ALA A 154 13.77 -3.15 -25.97
#